data_AF-A0A7R7XC50-F1
#
_entry.id   AF-A0A7R7XC50-F1
#
_cell.length_a   1.000
_cell.length_b   1.000
_cell.length_c   1.000
_cell.angle_alpha   90.00
_cell.angle_beta   90.00
_cell.angle_gamma   90.00
#
_symmetry.space_group_name_H-M   'P 1'
#
loop_
_entity.id
_entity.type
_entity.pdbx_description
1 polymer ?
#
loop_
_entity_poly.entity_id
_entity_poly.type
_entity_poly.pdbx_seq_one_letter_code
_entity_poly.pdbx_strand_id
1 'polypeptide(L)'
;MSAGTKSGEKSLVSAWQDPSLSTEPGLIGRLLLFLASEDIRVGFEECGGYLAKYLLGRDDLYWRIFSQQRYILERHWGQSYPEYEAMCDLETTAAIELGNKVGLLFHKVNELSKMASEEAKPLDLEIESGIRELETQYSPILRMTRISTAPRTPLLRTADAAVISLYFVKLYHFRLMLSDHTQATPPHIISAMTELMNIAHRAFGEPDYWGHEVFQLPLFMAGVETKDRIHVEWILSKITRLRFRTALSQIISIQDLTGTRLSIARIRQILEDPVVSDTAVY
;
A
#
# COMPACT_ATOMS: atom_id res chain seq x y z
N MET A 1 -8.08 -7.30 53.84
CA MET A 1 -7.45 -7.58 52.53
C MET A 1 -8.52 -8.10 51.59
N SER A 2 -9.06 -7.24 50.72
CA SER A 2 -9.94 -7.65 49.62
C SER A 2 -9.38 -7.02 48.36
N ALA A 3 -9.00 -7.88 47.43
CA ALA A 3 -8.32 -7.54 46.19
C ALA A 3 -9.31 -6.87 45.22
N GLY A 4 -9.13 -5.56 45.02
CA GLY A 4 -9.69 -4.87 43.88
C GLY A 4 -8.80 -5.10 42.66
N THR A 5 -9.31 -5.82 41.65
CA THR A 5 -8.65 -5.86 40.35
C THR A 5 -9.65 -6.04 39.21
N LYS A 6 -9.62 -5.04 38.31
CA LYS A 6 -9.87 -5.07 36.86
C LYS A 6 -11.31 -5.31 36.37
N SER A 7 -12.08 -4.22 36.28
CA SER A 7 -13.33 -4.14 35.51
C SER A 7 -13.18 -3.43 34.14
N GLY A 8 -11.96 -3.18 33.65
CA GLY A 8 -11.72 -2.40 32.42
C GLY A 8 -11.56 -3.20 31.12
N GLU A 9 -11.47 -4.52 31.20
CA GLU A 9 -11.06 -5.39 30.08
C GLU A 9 -12.21 -6.23 29.49
N LYS A 10 -13.46 -5.82 29.77
CA LYS A 10 -14.62 -6.17 28.93
C LYS A 10 -14.62 -5.21 27.73
N SER A 11 -13.62 -5.32 26.87
CA SER A 11 -13.62 -6.15 25.66
C SER A 11 -14.21 -5.37 24.49
N LEU A 12 -13.36 -4.56 23.85
CA LEU A 12 -13.59 -4.09 22.48
C LEU A 12 -14.07 -5.26 21.61
N VAL A 13 -13.52 -6.47 21.83
CA VAL A 13 -13.91 -7.70 21.13
C VAL A 13 -15.39 -8.06 21.30
N SER A 14 -16.03 -7.78 22.45
CA SER A 14 -17.46 -7.99 22.66
C SER A 14 -18.34 -6.89 22.07
N ALA A 15 -17.81 -5.66 21.90
CA ALA A 15 -18.53 -4.63 21.17
C ALA A 15 -18.79 -5.08 19.72
N TRP A 16 -17.83 -5.74 19.08
CA TRP A 16 -17.95 -6.20 17.69
C TRP A 16 -18.78 -7.48 17.47
N GLN A 17 -19.44 -8.03 18.50
CA GLN A 17 -20.19 -9.29 18.43
C GLN A 17 -21.68 -9.14 18.12
N ASP A 18 -22.23 -7.92 18.12
CA ASP A 18 -23.66 -7.69 17.90
C ASP A 18 -23.95 -7.15 16.47
N PRO A 19 -24.71 -7.87 15.62
CA PRO A 19 -25.09 -7.36 14.29
C PRO A 19 -26.02 -6.14 14.33
N SER A 20 -26.54 -5.76 15.50
CA SER A 20 -27.26 -4.50 15.75
C SER A 20 -26.36 -3.31 16.14
N LEU A 21 -25.03 -3.51 16.12
CA LEU A 21 -24.04 -2.49 16.46
C LEU A 21 -24.39 -1.13 15.88
N SER A 22 -24.44 -0.15 16.77
CA SER A 22 -24.63 1.25 16.45
C SER A 22 -23.68 1.67 15.32
N THR A 23 -24.09 2.69 14.58
CA THR A 23 -23.30 3.23 13.46
C THR A 23 -21.90 3.68 13.91
N GLU A 24 -21.73 3.99 15.20
CA GLU A 24 -20.50 4.47 15.82
C GLU A 24 -19.34 3.43 15.82
N PRO A 25 -19.45 2.21 16.38
CA PRO A 25 -18.42 1.18 16.24
C PRO A 25 -17.99 0.89 14.80
N GLY A 26 -18.91 0.83 13.85
CA GLY A 26 -18.54 0.63 12.45
C GLY A 26 -17.71 1.79 11.87
N LEU A 27 -18.06 3.04 12.22
CA LEU A 27 -17.29 4.22 11.81
C LEU A 27 -15.89 4.23 12.44
N ILE A 28 -15.80 3.87 13.73
CA ILE A 28 -14.52 3.65 14.42
C ILE A 28 -13.70 2.56 13.70
N GLY A 29 -14.35 1.48 13.29
CA GLY A 29 -13.71 0.39 12.54
C GLY A 29 -13.11 0.86 11.22
N ARG A 30 -13.85 1.69 10.48
CA ARG A 30 -13.35 2.31 9.24
C ARG A 30 -12.14 3.21 9.49
N LEU A 31 -12.18 4.05 10.52
CA LEU A 31 -11.05 4.88 10.92
C LEU A 31 -9.84 4.05 11.33
N LEU A 32 -10.04 2.96 12.08
CA LEU A 32 -8.98 2.04 12.48
C LEU A 32 -8.30 1.38 11.27
N LEU A 33 -9.07 0.95 10.27
CA LEU A 33 -8.51 0.36 9.05
C LEU A 33 -7.76 1.38 8.21
N PHE A 34 -8.26 2.63 8.14
CA PHE A 34 -7.51 3.72 7.53
C PHE A 34 -6.17 3.95 8.25
N LEU A 35 -6.17 4.12 9.57
CA LEU A 35 -4.95 4.30 10.36
C LEU A 35 -4.00 3.11 10.24
N ALA A 36 -4.51 1.88 10.17
CA ALA A 36 -3.69 0.70 9.95
C ALA A 36 -3.01 0.74 8.57
N SER A 37 -3.73 1.17 7.53
CA SER A 37 -3.16 1.34 6.20
C SER A 37 -2.06 2.40 6.18
N GLU A 38 -2.25 3.50 6.90
CA GLU A 38 -1.25 4.55 7.08
C GLU A 38 0.00 4.01 7.79
N ASP A 39 -0.20 3.31 8.92
CA ASP A 39 0.84 2.68 9.73
C ASP A 39 1.66 1.65 8.93
N ILE A 40 1.04 0.91 8.00
CA ILE A 40 1.75 0.01 7.08
C ILE A 40 2.64 0.81 6.12
N ARG A 41 2.13 1.91 5.54
CA ARG A 41 2.88 2.72 4.57
C ARG A 41 4.11 3.37 5.20
N VAL A 42 3.95 3.98 6.38
CA VAL A 42 5.08 4.59 7.09
C VAL A 42 6.07 3.55 7.62
N GLY A 43 5.65 2.29 7.79
CA GLY A 43 6.53 1.17 8.08
C GLY A 43 7.63 0.91 7.03
N PHE A 44 7.47 1.40 5.78
CA PHE A 44 8.55 1.37 4.79
C PHE A 44 9.76 2.22 5.22
N GLU A 45 9.52 3.30 5.95
CA GLU A 45 10.52 4.24 6.46
C GLU A 45 10.94 3.90 7.90
N GLU A 46 10.74 2.64 8.30
CA GLU A 46 11.02 2.11 9.64
C GLU A 46 10.26 2.80 10.79
N CYS A 47 9.34 3.71 10.45
CA CYS A 47 8.49 4.44 11.35
C CYS A 47 7.06 3.88 11.27
N GLY A 48 6.77 2.77 11.95
CA GLY A 48 5.40 2.24 12.03
C GLY A 48 5.31 0.73 11.95
N GLY A 49 4.10 0.26 11.66
CA GLY A 49 3.71 -1.15 11.63
C GLY A 49 3.23 -1.69 12.98
N TYR A 50 3.15 -0.86 14.02
CA TYR A 50 2.71 -1.29 15.35
C TYR A 50 1.20 -1.55 15.42
N LEU A 51 0.41 -0.64 14.84
CA LEU A 51 -1.05 -0.79 14.77
C LEU A 51 -1.42 -1.91 13.80
N ALA A 52 -0.72 -1.96 12.66
CA ALA A 52 -0.84 -3.04 11.69
C ALA A 52 -0.55 -4.38 12.37
N LYS A 53 0.56 -4.51 13.08
CA LYS A 53 0.90 -5.75 13.81
C LYS A 53 -0.15 -6.14 14.83
N TYR A 54 -0.73 -5.18 15.56
CA TYR A 54 -1.80 -5.45 16.53
C TYR A 54 -3.08 -5.95 15.87
N LEU A 55 -3.51 -5.34 14.77
CA LEU A 55 -4.75 -5.69 14.07
C LEU A 55 -4.58 -6.95 13.21
N LEU A 56 -3.45 -7.07 12.51
CA LEU A 56 -3.13 -8.17 11.60
C LEU A 56 -2.61 -9.40 12.30
N GLY A 57 -2.09 -9.28 13.53
CA GLY A 57 -1.83 -10.43 14.39
C GLY A 57 -3.09 -11.18 14.84
N ARG A 58 -4.28 -10.69 14.44
CA ARG A 58 -5.60 -11.26 14.69
C ARG A 58 -6.41 -11.25 13.39
N ASP A 59 -6.11 -12.19 12.49
CA ASP A 59 -6.74 -12.27 11.15
C ASP A 59 -8.28 -12.22 11.21
N ASP A 60 -8.87 -12.84 12.22
CA ASP A 60 -10.32 -12.83 12.46
C ASP A 60 -10.86 -11.43 12.76
N LEU A 61 -10.13 -10.65 13.55
CA LEU A 61 -10.50 -9.28 13.92
C LEU A 61 -10.44 -8.35 12.71
N TYR A 62 -9.37 -8.40 11.92
CA TYR A 62 -9.21 -7.53 10.76
C TYR A 62 -10.34 -7.73 9.74
N TRP A 63 -10.60 -8.98 9.34
CA TRP A 63 -11.66 -9.29 8.37
C TRP A 63 -13.06 -9.03 8.93
N ARG A 64 -13.26 -9.18 10.24
CA ARG A 64 -14.51 -8.79 10.88
C ARG A 64 -14.74 -7.28 10.80
N ILE A 65 -13.74 -6.46 11.14
CA ILE A 65 -13.85 -4.99 11.03
C ILE A 65 -14.06 -4.61 9.56
N PHE A 66 -13.32 -5.21 8.64
CA PHE A 66 -13.43 -4.97 7.20
C PHE A 66 -14.83 -5.26 6.66
N SER A 67 -15.41 -6.40 7.01
CA SER A 67 -16.76 -6.77 6.57
C SER A 67 -17.84 -5.84 7.13
N GLN A 68 -17.68 -5.37 8.37
CA GLN A 68 -18.63 -4.47 9.03
C GLN A 68 -18.59 -3.04 8.48
N GLN A 69 -17.41 -2.53 8.09
CA GLN A 69 -17.29 -1.16 7.57
C GLN A 69 -17.84 -0.98 6.15
N ARG A 70 -18.04 -2.08 5.40
CA ARG A 70 -18.28 -2.02 3.95
C ARG A 70 -19.52 -1.23 3.56
N TYR A 71 -20.56 -1.31 4.39
CA TYR A 71 -21.83 -0.58 4.18
C TYR A 71 -22.10 0.41 5.32
N ILE A 72 -21.07 0.80 6.07
CA ILE A 72 -21.29 1.59 7.28
C ILE A 72 -21.77 3.00 6.98
N LEU A 73 -21.34 3.58 5.86
CA LEU A 73 -21.77 4.90 5.44
C LEU A 73 -23.26 4.86 5.07
N GLU A 74 -23.65 3.95 4.17
CA GLU A 74 -25.06 3.72 3.83
C GLU A 74 -25.93 3.49 5.06
N ARG A 75 -25.48 2.65 6.02
CA ARG A 75 -26.20 2.41 7.27
C ARG A 75 -26.27 3.65 8.17
N HIS A 76 -25.22 4.48 8.19
CA HIS A 76 -25.16 5.67 9.04
C HIS A 76 -26.06 6.79 8.53
N TRP A 77 -26.03 7.08 7.23
CA TRP A 77 -26.84 8.12 6.61
C TRP A 77 -28.24 7.65 6.20
N GLY A 78 -28.47 6.33 6.12
CA GLY A 78 -29.78 5.75 5.82
C GLY A 78 -30.36 6.32 4.52
N GLN A 79 -31.59 6.83 4.59
CA GLN A 79 -32.29 7.44 3.45
C GLN A 79 -31.62 8.71 2.90
N SER A 80 -30.68 9.30 3.64
CA SER A 80 -29.89 10.45 3.19
C SER A 80 -28.60 10.04 2.46
N TYR A 81 -28.27 8.74 2.40
CA TYR A 81 -27.12 8.28 1.64
C TYR A 81 -27.42 8.32 0.14
N PRO A 82 -26.58 8.94 -0.70
CA PRO A 82 -26.86 9.06 -2.12
C PRO A 82 -26.87 7.69 -2.83
N GLU A 83 -27.90 7.42 -3.64
CA GLU A 83 -28.01 6.17 -4.41
C GLU A 83 -26.80 5.92 -5.31
N TYR A 84 -26.25 7.00 -5.88
CA TYR A 84 -25.02 6.94 -6.69
C TYR A 84 -23.82 6.44 -5.88
N GLU A 85 -23.67 6.84 -4.61
CA GLU A 85 -22.58 6.38 -3.75
C GLU A 85 -22.78 4.91 -3.36
N ALA A 86 -24.00 4.49 -3.05
CA ALA A 86 -24.31 3.09 -2.78
C ALA A 86 -23.95 2.16 -3.97
N MET A 87 -24.25 2.61 -5.19
CA MET A 87 -23.86 1.88 -6.40
C MET A 87 -22.34 1.84 -6.56
N CYS A 88 -21.64 2.96 -6.32
CA CYS A 88 -20.18 3.00 -6.37
C CYS A 88 -19.53 2.06 -5.34
N ASP A 89 -20.04 1.98 -4.11
CA ASP A 89 -19.55 1.07 -3.07
C ASP A 89 -19.69 -0.40 -3.48
N LEU A 90 -20.81 -0.74 -4.11
CA LEU A 90 -21.05 -2.08 -4.64
C LEU A 90 -20.05 -2.43 -5.75
N GLU A 91 -19.88 -1.53 -6.72
CA GLU A 91 -18.98 -1.72 -7.86
C GLU A 91 -17.51 -1.83 -7.43
N THR A 92 -17.06 -0.95 -6.53
CA THR A 92 -15.66 -0.85 -6.10
C THR A 92 -15.22 -1.94 -5.12
N THR A 93 -16.17 -2.69 -4.55
CA THR A 93 -15.94 -3.75 -3.56
C THR A 93 -14.70 -4.60 -3.84
N ALA A 94 -14.62 -5.20 -5.03
CA ALA A 94 -13.59 -6.21 -5.31
C ALA A 94 -12.20 -5.57 -5.39
N ALA A 95 -12.13 -4.32 -5.88
CA ALA A 95 -10.90 -3.54 -5.90
C ALA A 95 -10.49 -3.10 -4.49
N ILE A 96 -11.45 -2.71 -3.63
CA ILE A 96 -11.18 -2.40 -2.22
C ILE A 96 -10.66 -3.64 -1.49
N GLU A 97 -11.28 -4.80 -1.69
CA GLU A 97 -10.84 -6.05 -1.07
C GLU A 97 -9.41 -6.42 -1.51
N LEU A 98 -9.11 -6.30 -2.82
CA LEU A 98 -7.75 -6.46 -3.32
C LEU A 98 -6.78 -5.49 -2.62
N GLY A 99 -7.12 -4.20 -2.53
CA GLY A 99 -6.29 -3.20 -1.87
C GLY A 99 -5.98 -3.53 -0.41
N ASN A 100 -6.97 -4.07 0.32
CA ASN A 100 -6.78 -4.52 1.70
C ASN A 100 -5.84 -5.73 1.77
N LYS A 101 -6.05 -6.76 0.92
CA LYS A 101 -5.16 -7.92 0.86
C LYS A 101 -3.72 -7.55 0.46
N VAL A 102 -3.56 -6.60 -0.45
CA VAL A 102 -2.25 -6.03 -0.82
C VAL A 102 -1.61 -5.32 0.37
N GLY A 103 -2.38 -4.56 1.15
CA GLY A 103 -1.91 -3.95 2.39
C GLY A 103 -1.38 -4.99 3.39
N LEU A 104 -2.05 -6.13 3.53
CA LEU A 104 -1.55 -7.25 4.35
C LEU A 104 -0.21 -7.78 3.86
N LEU A 105 -0.05 -7.97 2.55
CA LEU A 105 1.23 -8.38 1.97
C LEU A 105 2.31 -7.31 2.21
N PHE A 106 1.98 -6.03 2.03
CA PHE A 106 2.92 -4.94 2.30
C PHE A 106 3.40 -4.97 3.77
N HIS A 107 2.48 -5.18 4.73
CA HIS A 107 2.87 -5.36 6.12
C HIS A 107 3.85 -6.54 6.31
N LYS A 108 3.58 -7.68 5.68
CA LYS A 108 4.48 -8.84 5.71
C LYS A 108 5.85 -8.53 5.12
N VAL A 109 5.91 -7.78 4.00
CA VAL A 109 7.18 -7.34 3.41
C VAL A 109 7.96 -6.41 4.36
N ASN A 110 7.26 -5.53 5.07
CA ASN A 110 7.89 -4.70 6.11
C ASN A 110 8.45 -5.52 7.27
N GLU A 111 7.73 -6.53 7.76
CA GLU A 111 8.25 -7.42 8.80
C GLU A 111 9.43 -8.26 8.28
N LEU A 112 9.34 -8.79 7.06
CA LEU A 112 10.43 -9.51 6.39
C LEU A 112 11.72 -8.67 6.35
N SER A 113 11.60 -7.38 6.05
CA SER A 113 12.75 -6.46 5.96
C SER A 113 13.53 -6.28 7.29
N LYS A 114 12.95 -6.71 8.42
CA LYS A 114 13.54 -6.61 9.76
C LYS A 114 14.11 -7.95 10.24
N MET A 115 13.88 -9.04 9.51
CA MET A 115 14.26 -10.39 9.93
C MET A 115 15.68 -10.75 9.49
N ALA A 116 16.33 -11.64 10.25
CA ALA A 116 17.55 -12.28 9.82
C ALA A 116 17.26 -13.31 8.71
N SER A 117 18.25 -13.55 7.82
CA SER A 117 18.06 -14.35 6.59
C SER A 117 17.52 -15.77 6.83
N GLU A 118 17.85 -16.42 7.95
CA GLU A 118 17.38 -17.79 8.23
C GLU A 118 15.91 -17.83 8.67
N GLU A 119 15.46 -16.83 9.44
CA GLU A 119 14.08 -16.71 9.94
C GLU A 119 13.12 -16.19 8.85
N ALA A 120 13.67 -15.51 7.84
CA ALA A 120 12.92 -14.87 6.76
C ALA A 120 12.29 -15.85 5.76
N LYS A 121 12.84 -17.06 5.60
CA LYS A 121 12.48 -17.98 4.50
C LYS A 121 11.00 -18.42 4.48
N PRO A 122 10.36 -18.78 5.62
CA PRO A 122 8.94 -19.13 5.60
C PRO A 122 8.06 -17.95 5.18
N LEU A 123 8.35 -16.75 5.67
CA LEU A 123 7.58 -15.54 5.37
C LEU A 123 7.78 -15.09 3.91
N ASP A 124 8.99 -15.25 3.38
CA ASP A 124 9.30 -15.02 1.97
C ASP A 124 8.42 -15.87 1.04
N LEU A 125 8.37 -17.19 1.27
CA LEU A 125 7.53 -18.10 0.49
C LEU A 125 6.04 -17.77 0.60
N GLU A 126 5.59 -17.33 1.78
CA GLU A 126 4.22 -16.90 2.02
C GLU A 126 3.88 -15.62 1.23
N ILE A 127 4.78 -14.63 1.22
CA ILE A 127 4.62 -13.40 0.44
C ILE A 127 4.55 -13.72 -1.05
N GLU A 128 5.47 -14.55 -1.55
CA GLU A 128 5.46 -14.95 -2.95
C GLU A 128 4.18 -15.69 -3.36
N SER A 129 3.71 -16.63 -2.53
CA SER A 129 2.44 -17.34 -2.77
C SER A 129 1.28 -16.36 -2.79
N GLY A 130 1.22 -15.48 -1.79
CA GLY A 130 0.17 -14.47 -1.68
C GLY A 130 0.13 -13.53 -2.88
N ILE A 131 1.28 -13.07 -3.39
CA ILE A 131 1.34 -12.26 -4.62
C ILE A 131 0.71 -13.04 -5.79
N ARG A 132 1.13 -14.30 -6.02
CA ARG A 132 0.62 -15.13 -7.13
C ARG A 132 -0.87 -15.42 -7.00
N GLU A 133 -1.34 -15.68 -5.78
CA GLU A 133 -2.75 -15.90 -5.47
C GLU A 133 -3.58 -14.67 -5.79
N LEU A 134 -3.15 -13.48 -5.36
CA LEU A 134 -3.85 -12.23 -5.68
C LEU A 134 -3.87 -11.94 -7.18
N GLU A 135 -2.75 -12.15 -7.89
CA GLU A 135 -2.69 -11.97 -9.35
C GLU A 135 -3.64 -12.91 -10.09
N THR A 136 -3.82 -14.13 -9.58
CA THR A 136 -4.73 -15.12 -10.15
C THR A 136 -6.19 -14.78 -9.83
N GLN A 137 -6.51 -14.63 -8.54
CA GLN A 137 -7.86 -14.40 -8.03
C GLN A 137 -8.45 -13.09 -8.53
N TYR A 138 -7.64 -12.02 -8.54
CA TYR A 138 -8.07 -10.68 -8.95
C TYR A 138 -7.64 -10.31 -10.37
N SER A 139 -7.30 -11.31 -11.20
CA SER A 139 -6.95 -11.08 -12.61
C SER A 139 -7.97 -10.23 -13.39
N PRO A 140 -9.30 -10.26 -13.13
CA PRO A 140 -10.24 -9.35 -13.76
C PRO A 140 -9.97 -7.88 -13.41
N ILE A 141 -9.71 -7.57 -12.13
CA ILE A 141 -9.39 -6.21 -11.67
C ILE A 141 -8.07 -5.73 -12.28
N LEU A 142 -7.06 -6.60 -12.35
CA LEU A 142 -5.78 -6.30 -13.02
C LEU A 142 -5.98 -5.99 -14.51
N ARG A 143 -6.89 -6.69 -15.20
CA ARG A 143 -7.21 -6.38 -16.61
C ARG A 143 -7.96 -5.05 -16.74
N MET A 144 -8.80 -4.69 -15.79
CA MET A 144 -9.59 -3.45 -15.83
C MET A 144 -8.72 -2.20 -15.82
N THR A 145 -7.59 -2.20 -15.13
CA THR A 145 -6.69 -1.04 -15.09
C THR A 145 -6.15 -0.66 -16.47
N ARG A 146 -6.13 -1.61 -17.42
CA ARG A 146 -5.73 -1.39 -18.82
C ARG A 146 -6.79 -0.70 -19.68
N ILE A 147 -8.00 -0.52 -19.17
CA ILE A 147 -9.07 0.19 -19.88
C ILE A 147 -8.66 1.66 -20.02
N SER A 148 -8.62 2.18 -21.24
CA SER A 148 -8.18 3.55 -21.53
C SER A 148 -9.31 4.59 -21.53
N THR A 149 -10.49 4.24 -21.01
CA THR A 149 -11.63 5.17 -20.91
C THR A 149 -11.29 6.37 -20.02
N ALA A 150 -11.64 7.56 -20.51
CA ALA A 150 -11.55 8.83 -19.79
C ALA A 150 -12.91 9.55 -19.86
N PRO A 151 -13.40 10.17 -18.76
CA PRO A 151 -12.80 10.16 -17.43
C PRO A 151 -12.88 8.77 -16.75
N ARG A 152 -11.96 8.46 -15.84
CA ARG A 152 -11.96 7.20 -15.09
C ARG A 152 -13.13 7.19 -14.12
N THR A 153 -13.88 6.09 -14.12
CA THR A 153 -14.95 5.85 -13.16
C THR A 153 -14.37 5.58 -11.75
N PRO A 154 -15.16 5.73 -10.67
CA PRO A 154 -14.72 5.39 -9.31
C PRO A 154 -14.15 3.97 -9.19
N LEU A 155 -14.77 3.01 -9.88
CA LEU A 155 -14.28 1.63 -9.99
C LEU A 155 -12.88 1.55 -10.60
N LEU A 156 -12.65 2.20 -11.75
CA LEU A 156 -11.33 2.19 -12.40
C LEU A 156 -10.27 2.85 -11.53
N ARG A 157 -10.59 3.96 -10.85
CA ARG A 157 -9.66 4.64 -9.93
C ARG A 157 -9.30 3.75 -8.73
N THR A 158 -10.28 3.07 -8.16
CA THR A 158 -10.05 2.14 -7.03
C THR A 158 -9.23 0.93 -7.47
N ALA A 159 -9.49 0.39 -8.67
CA ALA A 159 -8.69 -0.67 -9.25
C ALA A 159 -7.24 -0.22 -9.50
N ASP A 160 -7.04 0.97 -10.06
CA ASP A 160 -5.72 1.56 -10.29
C ASP A 160 -4.93 1.67 -8.97
N ALA A 161 -5.56 2.19 -7.91
CA ALA A 161 -4.96 2.32 -6.58
C ALA A 161 -4.57 0.96 -5.94
N ALA A 162 -5.43 -0.06 -6.08
CA ALA A 162 -5.16 -1.39 -5.54
C ALA A 162 -4.03 -2.11 -6.31
N VAL A 163 -4.08 -2.05 -7.65
CA VAL A 163 -3.13 -2.75 -8.51
C VAL A 163 -1.76 -2.07 -8.50
N ILE A 164 -1.70 -0.74 -8.44
CA ILE A 164 -0.41 -0.03 -8.34
C ILE A 164 0.30 -0.37 -7.02
N SER A 165 -0.47 -0.54 -5.94
CA SER A 165 0.04 -0.98 -4.64
C SER A 165 0.57 -2.42 -4.70
N LEU A 166 -0.10 -3.31 -5.45
CA LEU A 166 0.38 -4.68 -5.67
C LEU A 166 1.74 -4.69 -6.39
N TYR A 167 1.88 -3.89 -7.46
CA TYR A 167 3.14 -3.78 -8.18
C TYR A 167 4.26 -3.15 -7.34
N PHE A 168 3.94 -2.20 -6.47
CA PHE A 168 4.88 -1.71 -5.48
C PHE A 168 5.36 -2.84 -4.56
N VAL A 169 4.45 -3.63 -3.99
CA VAL A 169 4.80 -4.78 -3.12
C VAL A 169 5.72 -5.76 -3.86
N LYS A 170 5.44 -6.05 -5.14
CA LYS A 170 6.30 -6.91 -5.98
C LYS A 170 7.71 -6.35 -6.15
N LEU A 171 7.83 -5.06 -6.48
CA LEU A 171 9.13 -4.40 -6.64
C LEU A 171 9.91 -4.37 -5.33
N TYR A 172 9.21 -4.07 -4.23
CA TYR A 172 9.80 -3.97 -2.91
C TYR A 172 10.28 -5.33 -2.40
N HIS A 173 9.47 -6.38 -2.51
CA HIS A 173 9.86 -7.75 -2.17
C HIS A 173 11.04 -8.21 -3.03
N PHE A 174 11.00 -8.02 -4.35
CA PHE A 174 12.12 -8.32 -5.23
C PHE A 174 13.43 -7.70 -4.75
N ARG A 175 13.42 -6.41 -4.37
CA ARG A 175 14.62 -5.74 -3.89
C ARG A 175 15.14 -6.25 -2.56
N LEU A 176 14.27 -6.68 -1.66
CA LEU A 176 14.69 -7.30 -0.40
C LEU A 176 15.38 -8.64 -0.63
N MET A 177 14.96 -9.39 -1.65
CA MET A 177 15.48 -10.72 -1.96
C MET A 177 16.72 -10.72 -2.88
N LEU A 178 17.27 -9.55 -3.21
CA LEU A 178 18.48 -9.47 -4.01
C LEU A 178 19.71 -9.92 -3.23
N SER A 179 20.28 -11.05 -3.61
CA SER A 179 21.61 -11.48 -3.17
C SER A 179 22.74 -10.82 -3.99
N ASP A 180 22.46 -10.48 -5.25
CA ASP A 180 23.40 -9.82 -6.16
C ASP A 180 22.78 -8.51 -6.69
N HIS A 181 23.34 -7.39 -6.27
CA HIS A 181 22.86 -6.06 -6.65
C HIS A 181 23.20 -5.67 -8.10
N THR A 182 23.96 -6.47 -8.83
CA THR A 182 24.27 -6.29 -10.26
C THR A 182 23.33 -7.06 -11.19
N GLN A 183 22.56 -8.01 -10.65
CA GLN A 183 21.70 -8.91 -11.41
C GLN A 183 20.72 -8.15 -12.34
N ALA A 184 20.46 -8.66 -13.55
CA ALA A 184 19.43 -8.07 -14.40
C ALA A 184 18.03 -8.16 -13.78
N THR A 185 17.20 -7.13 -13.97
CA THR A 185 15.80 -7.13 -13.48
C THR A 185 15.02 -8.25 -14.19
N PRO A 186 14.37 -9.18 -13.46
CA PRO A 186 13.62 -10.27 -14.08
C PRO A 186 12.45 -9.77 -14.94
N PRO A 187 12.04 -10.52 -15.99
CA PRO A 187 10.96 -10.10 -16.89
C PRO A 187 9.63 -9.79 -16.19
N HIS A 188 9.27 -10.55 -15.15
CA HIS A 188 8.02 -10.34 -14.41
C HIS A 188 8.04 -9.04 -13.59
N ILE A 189 9.22 -8.60 -13.12
CA ILE A 189 9.41 -7.32 -12.44
C ILE A 189 9.36 -6.17 -13.44
N ILE A 190 10.00 -6.32 -14.60
CA ILE A 190 9.91 -5.35 -15.71
C ILE A 190 8.44 -5.17 -16.11
N SER A 191 7.70 -6.27 -16.29
CA SER A 191 6.28 -6.20 -16.65
C SER A 191 5.44 -5.49 -15.58
N ALA A 192 5.68 -5.75 -14.29
CA ALA A 192 4.99 -5.07 -13.20
C ALA A 192 5.29 -3.56 -13.19
N MET A 193 6.55 -3.18 -13.43
CA MET A 193 6.96 -1.78 -13.53
C MET A 193 6.33 -1.07 -14.74
N THR A 194 6.29 -1.72 -15.90
CA THR A 194 5.62 -1.17 -17.10
C THR A 194 4.13 -0.94 -16.85
N GLU A 195 3.44 -1.90 -16.23
CA GLU A 195 2.01 -1.75 -15.91
C GLU A 195 1.78 -0.66 -14.85
N LEU A 196 2.63 -0.58 -13.82
CA LEU A 196 2.63 0.51 -12.84
C LEU A 196 2.75 1.87 -13.52
N MET A 197 3.73 2.04 -14.42
CA MET A 197 3.94 3.28 -15.16
C MET A 197 2.77 3.63 -16.07
N ASN A 198 2.18 2.64 -16.74
CA ASN A 198 0.99 2.83 -17.57
C ASN A 198 -0.22 3.29 -16.76
N ILE A 199 -0.45 2.70 -15.58
CA ILE A 199 -1.52 3.10 -14.67
C ILE A 199 -1.29 4.54 -14.20
N ALA A 200 -0.08 4.85 -13.74
CA ALA A 200 0.27 6.19 -13.28
C ALA A 200 0.13 7.23 -14.39
N HIS A 201 0.63 6.97 -15.60
CA HIS A 201 0.52 7.89 -16.71
C HIS A 201 -0.93 8.24 -17.05
N ARG A 202 -1.84 7.27 -16.99
CA ARG A 202 -3.29 7.53 -17.16
C ARG A 202 -3.86 8.36 -16.01
N ALA A 203 -3.54 8.00 -14.76
CA ALA A 203 -4.03 8.72 -13.59
C ALA A 203 -3.62 10.20 -13.60
N PHE A 204 -2.33 10.49 -13.83
CA PHE A 204 -1.78 11.84 -13.89
C PHE A 204 -2.17 12.63 -15.17
N GLY A 205 -2.83 11.98 -16.13
CA GLY A 205 -3.41 12.64 -17.30
C GLY A 205 -4.78 13.29 -17.03
N GLU A 206 -5.42 12.96 -15.91
CA GLU A 206 -6.72 13.53 -15.53
C GLU A 206 -6.55 14.76 -14.62
N PRO A 207 -7.16 15.91 -14.96
CA PRO A 207 -7.04 17.14 -14.17
C PRO A 207 -7.50 16.99 -12.71
N ASP A 208 -8.55 16.18 -12.50
CA ASP A 208 -9.22 15.99 -11.21
C ASP A 208 -8.98 14.59 -10.63
N TYR A 209 -7.80 14.01 -10.86
CA TYR A 209 -7.47 12.73 -10.24
C TYR A 209 -7.12 12.95 -8.76
N TRP A 210 -8.11 12.70 -7.91
CA TRP A 210 -7.91 12.67 -6.47
C TRP A 210 -7.15 11.40 -6.07
N GLY A 211 -6.18 11.52 -5.16
CA GLY A 211 -5.44 10.36 -4.64
C GLY A 211 -4.05 10.13 -5.25
N HIS A 212 -3.43 11.15 -5.86
CA HIS A 212 -2.01 11.10 -6.28
C HIS A 212 -1.04 10.67 -5.18
N GLU A 213 -1.40 10.85 -3.90
CA GLU A 213 -0.64 10.36 -2.76
C GLU A 213 -0.42 8.85 -2.76
N VAL A 214 -1.39 8.07 -3.27
CA VAL A 214 -1.28 6.60 -3.39
C VAL A 214 -0.18 6.21 -4.39
N PHE A 215 0.14 7.09 -5.34
CA PHE A 215 1.13 6.86 -6.39
C PHE A 215 2.55 7.20 -5.95
N GLN A 216 2.73 8.01 -4.90
CA GLN A 216 4.05 8.56 -4.53
C GLN A 216 5.07 7.46 -4.23
N LEU A 217 4.71 6.48 -3.38
CA LEU A 217 5.62 5.40 -3.00
C LEU A 217 5.83 4.35 -4.13
N PRO A 218 4.78 3.90 -4.85
CA PRO A 218 4.96 3.08 -6.05
C PRO A 218 5.84 3.73 -7.12
N LEU A 219 5.65 5.02 -7.42
CA LEU A 219 6.45 5.75 -8.39
C LEU A 219 7.89 5.94 -7.91
N PHE A 220 8.10 6.23 -6.63
CA PHE A 220 9.44 6.26 -6.05
C PHE A 220 10.17 4.93 -6.27
N MET A 221 9.54 3.81 -5.94
CA MET A 221 10.16 2.48 -6.13
C MET A 221 10.39 2.15 -7.62
N ALA A 222 9.46 2.50 -8.50
CA ALA A 222 9.65 2.36 -9.95
C ALA A 222 10.82 3.20 -10.47
N GLY A 223 10.97 4.44 -9.97
CA GLY A 223 12.08 5.33 -10.29
C GLY A 223 13.42 4.79 -9.81
N VAL A 224 13.44 4.15 -8.64
CA VAL A 224 14.62 3.48 -8.10
C VAL A 224 15.05 2.27 -8.95
N GLU A 225 14.10 1.55 -9.56
CA GLU A 225 14.37 0.33 -10.32
C GLU A 225 14.59 0.56 -11.82
N THR A 226 13.94 1.56 -12.42
CA THR A 226 14.05 1.81 -13.86
C THR A 226 15.45 2.29 -14.25
N LYS A 227 15.92 1.82 -15.42
CA LYS A 227 17.15 2.33 -16.07
C LYS A 227 16.85 3.35 -17.18
N ASP A 228 15.57 3.56 -17.48
CA ASP A 228 15.14 4.49 -18.52
C ASP A 228 15.12 5.92 -17.95
N ARG A 229 15.99 6.77 -18.48
CA ARG A 229 16.13 8.17 -18.05
C ARG A 229 14.90 9.01 -18.35
N ILE A 230 14.15 8.69 -19.40
CA ILE A 230 12.89 9.39 -19.73
C ILE A 230 11.84 9.07 -18.67
N HIS A 231 11.75 7.80 -18.25
CA HIS A 231 10.86 7.41 -17.16
C HIS A 231 11.27 8.07 -15.84
N VAL A 232 12.57 8.09 -15.50
CA VAL A 232 13.07 8.77 -14.30
C VAL A 232 12.65 10.23 -14.27
N GLU A 233 12.90 10.97 -15.35
CA GLU A 233 12.60 12.40 -15.43
C GLU A 233 11.09 12.65 -15.25
N TRP A 234 10.27 11.84 -15.93
CA TRP A 234 8.82 11.91 -15.77
C TRP A 234 8.40 11.62 -14.32
N ILE A 235 8.93 10.56 -13.69
CA ILE A 235 8.62 10.21 -12.29
C ILE A 235 8.98 11.37 -11.35
N LEU A 236 10.16 11.95 -11.49
CA LEU A 236 10.60 13.09 -10.68
C LEU A 236 9.68 14.31 -10.82
N SER A 237 9.08 14.50 -12.00
CA SER A 237 8.08 15.56 -12.23
C SER A 237 6.72 15.30 -11.54
N LYS A 238 6.42 14.05 -11.18
CA LYS A 238 5.14 13.63 -10.57
C LYS A 238 5.22 13.39 -9.06
N ILE A 239 6.42 13.17 -8.52
CA ILE A 239 6.62 13.07 -7.08
C ILE A 239 6.47 14.47 -6.46
N THR A 240 5.44 14.64 -5.64
CA THR A 240 5.15 15.89 -4.93
C THR A 240 5.92 16.00 -3.63
N ARG A 241 6.20 14.86 -2.97
CA ARG A 241 6.95 14.82 -1.71
C ARG A 241 8.42 15.13 -1.96
N LEU A 242 8.86 16.31 -1.50
CA LEU A 242 10.23 16.78 -1.69
C LEU A 242 11.27 15.78 -1.22
N ARG A 243 11.03 15.15 -0.05
CA ARG A 243 11.92 14.14 0.50
C ARG A 243 12.12 12.96 -0.46
N PHE A 244 11.04 12.44 -1.05
CA PHE A 244 11.12 11.34 -2.02
C PHE A 244 11.82 11.77 -3.31
N ARG A 245 11.56 13.00 -3.78
CA ARG A 245 12.20 13.53 -4.99
C ARG A 245 13.71 13.67 -4.81
N THR A 246 14.15 14.28 -3.72
CA THR A 246 15.57 14.47 -3.39
C THR A 246 16.27 13.13 -3.18
N ALA A 247 15.67 12.23 -2.40
CA ALA A 247 16.21 10.89 -2.19
C ALA A 247 16.33 10.10 -3.49
N LEU A 248 15.32 10.17 -4.38
CA LEU A 248 15.34 9.48 -5.67
C LEU A 248 16.49 9.99 -6.54
N SER A 249 16.68 11.31 -6.66
CA SER A 249 17.79 11.89 -7.42
C SER A 249 19.16 11.44 -6.90
N GLN A 250 19.32 11.36 -5.57
CA GLN A 250 20.55 10.90 -4.94
C GLN A 250 20.78 9.40 -5.18
N ILE A 251 19.74 8.57 -5.02
CA ILE A 251 19.81 7.12 -5.28
C ILE A 251 20.22 6.85 -6.72
N ILE A 252 19.61 7.54 -7.69
CA ILE A 252 19.92 7.37 -9.11
C ILE A 252 21.37 7.76 -9.38
N SER A 253 21.83 8.89 -8.83
CA SER A 253 23.23 9.32 -8.98
C SER A 253 24.20 8.28 -8.45
N ILE A 254 23.92 7.69 -7.29
CA ILE A 254 24.78 6.64 -6.71
C ILE A 254 24.77 5.38 -7.58
N GLN A 255 23.58 4.90 -7.99
CA GLN A 255 23.47 3.69 -8.81
C GLN A 255 24.12 3.87 -10.20
N ASP A 256 24.04 5.06 -10.80
CA ASP A 256 24.71 5.39 -12.07
C ASP A 256 26.24 5.39 -11.91
N LEU A 257 26.76 5.89 -10.78
CA LEU A 257 28.20 5.92 -10.49
C LEU A 257 28.76 4.54 -10.16
N THR A 258 28.04 3.72 -9.40
CA THR A 258 28.52 2.40 -8.96
C THR A 258 28.19 1.29 -9.95
N GLY A 259 27.19 1.48 -10.81
CA GLY A 259 26.65 0.42 -11.66
C GLY A 259 25.90 -0.67 -10.88
N THR A 260 25.60 -0.45 -9.60
CA THR A 260 24.99 -1.43 -8.70
C THR A 260 23.69 -0.89 -8.09
N ARG A 261 22.71 -1.78 -7.82
CA ARG A 261 21.51 -1.40 -7.08
C ARG A 261 21.84 -1.13 -5.62
N LEU A 262 21.16 -0.13 -5.04
CA LEU A 262 21.17 0.07 -3.60
C LEU A 262 20.23 -0.89 -2.88
N SER A 263 20.66 -1.38 -1.72
CA SER A 263 19.81 -2.16 -0.81
C SER A 263 18.70 -1.28 -0.23
N ILE A 264 17.60 -1.91 0.21
CA ILE A 264 16.50 -1.20 0.90
C ILE A 264 17.00 -0.45 2.14
N ALA A 265 17.88 -1.05 2.93
CA ALA A 265 18.46 -0.40 4.10
C ALA A 265 19.20 0.91 3.71
N ARG A 266 19.95 0.90 2.60
CA ARG A 266 20.62 2.11 2.12
C ARG A 266 19.65 3.16 1.58
N ILE A 267 18.58 2.73 0.91
CA ILE A 267 17.52 3.62 0.43
C ILE A 267 16.85 4.33 1.61
N ARG A 268 16.54 3.62 2.70
CA ARG A 268 15.95 4.18 3.92
C ARG A 268 16.86 5.19 4.60
N GLN A 269 18.16 4.88 4.72
CA GLN A 269 19.14 5.83 5.25
C GLN A 269 19.18 7.15 4.46
N ILE A 270 19.03 7.08 3.13
CA ILE A 270 18.97 8.29 2.29
C ILE A 270 17.67 9.05 2.53
N LEU A 271 16.55 8.35 2.76
CA LEU A 271 15.27 8.99 3.09
C LEU A 271 15.29 9.68 4.47
N GLU A 272 16.09 9.18 5.42
CA GLU A 272 16.24 9.73 6.77
C GLU A 272 17.27 10.88 6.86
N ASP A 273 18.11 11.06 5.84
CA ASP A 273 19.20 12.04 5.87
C ASP A 273 18.64 13.46 6.07
N PRO A 274 19.13 14.23 7.07
CA PRO A 274 18.62 15.55 7.38
C PRO A 274 18.68 16.54 6.21
N VAL A 275 19.63 16.37 5.29
CA VAL A 275 19.72 17.18 4.04
C VAL A 275 18.46 17.02 3.17
N VAL A 276 17.79 15.87 3.28
CA VAL A 276 16.54 15.53 2.59
C VAL A 276 15.32 16.00 3.39
N SER A 277 15.45 16.24 4.70
CA SER A 277 14.38 16.71 5.60
C SER A 277 14.28 18.23 5.75
N ASP A 278 15.38 18.98 5.54
CA ASP A 278 15.49 20.42 5.83
C ASP A 278 14.81 21.36 4.81
N THR A 279 14.04 20.80 3.87
CA THR A 279 13.28 21.60 2.91
C THR A 279 11.77 21.56 3.13
N ALA A 280 11.32 20.95 4.24
CA ALA A 280 9.94 21.02 4.72
C ALA A 280 9.74 22.16 5.74
N VAL A 281 10.11 23.38 5.37
CA VAL A 281 9.60 24.59 6.02
C VAL A 281 9.21 25.55 4.91
N TYR A 282 7.91 25.64 4.64
CA TYR A 282 7.07 26.82 4.34
C TYR A 282 5.73 26.36 3.75
#